data_AF-A0A2D8P3M8-F1
#
_entry.id   AF-A0A2D8P3M8-F1
#
_cell.length_a   1.000
_cell.length_b   1.000
_cell.length_c   1.000
_cell.angle_alpha   90.00
_cell.angle_beta   90.00
_cell.angle_gamma   90.00
#
_symmetry.space_group_name_H-M   'P 1'
#
loop_
_entity.id
_entity.type
_entity.pdbx_description
1 polymer ?
#
loop_
_entity_poly.entity_id
_entity_poly.type
_entity_poly.pdbx_seq_one_letter_code
_entity_poly.pdbx_strand_id
1 'polypeptide(L)'
;MDTHYMLTQGVDTTNKVIDEKNQGLIGNEDSLRRDNPFLSLFGRWKLPGHLGIDNAIPETLDCLYVEGRGVRSNDFVRNPGQAQFLTIDDAQRLKRMIEQDGLAAVESGDIDAQIKELRKEIRSLKDPDEKGEVQEQIRALEEQKNSVKAAKEGSREVIQRPLEGFEAIIPGTRMKHRMLLQNADQIELGLMLASLREFARSPYVGGHRSLHCGEISASWQVSYWPEDGDPVVAGEIKLSANGFDIVDEDSEKLLSGAFKGPGRD
;
A
#
# COMPACT_ATOMS: atom_id res chain seq x y z
N MET A 1 11.26 -15.74 17.47
CA MET A 1 10.25 -14.98 16.70
C MET A 1 10.82 -13.62 16.33
N ASP A 2 11.34 -12.90 17.31
CA ASP A 2 11.93 -11.56 17.15
C ASP A 2 13.10 -11.51 16.16
N THR A 3 14.03 -12.46 16.22
CA THR A 3 15.13 -12.55 15.24
C THR A 3 14.61 -12.70 13.80
N HIS A 4 13.58 -13.52 13.61
CA HIS A 4 12.99 -13.72 12.28
C HIS A 4 12.27 -12.46 11.79
N TYR A 5 11.50 -11.81 12.68
CA TYR A 5 10.85 -10.53 12.41
C TYR A 5 11.86 -9.45 12.03
N MET A 6 12.93 -9.27 12.81
CA MET A 6 13.95 -8.26 12.55
C MET A 6 14.75 -8.53 11.27
N LEU A 7 15.02 -9.80 10.95
CA LEU A 7 15.64 -10.18 9.67
C LEU A 7 14.74 -9.85 8.47
N THR A 8 13.41 -10.01 8.58
CA THR A 8 12.49 -9.60 7.50
C THR A 8 12.46 -8.08 7.30
N GLN A 9 12.79 -7.29 8.32
CA GLN A 9 12.92 -5.83 8.23
C GLN A 9 14.31 -5.40 7.73
N GLY A 10 15.20 -6.34 7.41
CA GLY A 10 16.58 -6.05 6.98
C GLY A 10 17.49 -5.54 8.09
N VAL A 11 17.12 -5.73 9.36
CA VAL A 11 17.92 -5.30 10.52
C VAL A 11 18.92 -6.37 10.90
N ASP A 12 20.21 -6.01 10.95
CA ASP A 12 21.25 -6.88 11.49
C ASP A 12 21.10 -7.02 13.00
N THR A 13 20.51 -8.12 13.45
CA THR A 13 20.37 -8.44 14.88
C THR A 13 21.67 -8.94 15.52
N THR A 14 22.68 -9.25 14.72
CA THR A 14 23.93 -9.87 15.18
C THR A 14 25.05 -8.85 15.40
N ASN A 15 24.87 -7.61 14.96
CA ASN A 15 25.86 -6.52 14.96
C ASN A 15 27.17 -6.87 14.24
N LYS A 16 27.24 -7.98 13.51
CA LYS A 16 28.44 -8.43 12.78
C LYS A 16 28.79 -7.50 11.63
N VAL A 17 27.81 -6.72 11.17
CA VAL A 17 27.89 -5.85 10.01
C VAL A 17 28.25 -4.41 10.41
N ILE A 18 28.25 -4.08 11.71
CA ILE A 18 28.57 -2.74 12.23
C ILE A 18 30.04 -2.37 11.96
N ASP A 19 30.94 -3.35 12.06
CA ASP A 19 32.38 -3.16 11.92
C ASP A 19 32.90 -3.38 10.48
N GLU A 20 32.00 -3.61 9.51
CA GLU A 20 32.37 -3.72 8.09
C GLU A 20 32.89 -2.38 7.55
N LYS A 21 34.21 -2.26 7.45
CA LYS A 21 34.88 -1.12 6.79
C LYS A 21 34.82 -1.30 5.27
N ASN A 22 33.82 -0.72 4.64
CA ASN A 22 33.65 -0.77 3.17
C ASN A 22 34.34 0.40 2.43
N GLN A 23 35.00 1.33 3.12
CA GLN A 23 35.67 2.45 2.47
C GLN A 23 37.00 2.02 1.84
N GLY A 24 37.11 2.14 0.51
CA GLY A 24 38.37 2.00 -0.23
C GLY A 24 38.78 0.58 -0.62
N LEU A 25 37.92 -0.42 -0.40
CA LEU A 25 38.17 -1.82 -0.81
C LEU A 25 37.30 -2.18 -2.02
N ILE A 26 37.94 -2.53 -3.14
CA ILE A 26 37.26 -3.05 -4.34
C ILE A 26 37.00 -4.55 -4.13
N GLY A 27 35.77 -5.03 -4.36
CA GLY A 27 35.44 -6.47 -4.32
C GLY A 27 35.27 -7.08 -2.92
N ASN A 28 35.25 -6.27 -1.85
CA ASN A 28 35.05 -6.77 -0.48
C ASN A 28 33.68 -7.46 -0.27
N GLU A 29 32.73 -7.18 -1.17
CA GLU A 29 31.36 -7.69 -1.12
C GLU A 29 31.20 -9.01 -1.91
N ASP A 30 32.18 -9.42 -2.70
CA ASP A 30 32.05 -10.52 -3.67
C ASP A 30 31.87 -11.90 -3.00
N SER A 31 32.49 -12.11 -1.83
CA SER A 31 32.23 -13.32 -1.04
C SER A 31 30.80 -13.34 -0.51
N LEU A 32 30.34 -12.22 0.06
CA LEU A 32 28.99 -12.08 0.61
C LEU A 32 27.91 -12.26 -0.47
N ARG A 33 28.11 -11.68 -1.66
CA ARG A 33 27.18 -11.81 -2.80
C ARG A 33 27.12 -13.26 -3.31
N ARG A 34 28.26 -13.95 -3.42
CA ARG A 34 28.32 -15.37 -3.82
C ARG A 34 27.66 -16.29 -2.79
N ASP A 35 27.91 -16.03 -1.50
CA ASP A 35 27.35 -16.84 -0.42
C ASP A 35 25.85 -16.59 -0.21
N ASN A 36 25.36 -15.38 -0.56
CA ASN A 36 23.97 -14.99 -0.43
C ASN A 36 23.45 -14.20 -1.65
N PRO A 37 22.98 -14.90 -2.69
CA PRO A 37 22.42 -14.28 -3.89
C PRO A 37 21.19 -13.39 -3.63
N PHE A 38 20.45 -13.60 -2.53
CA PHE A 38 19.34 -12.69 -2.15
C PHE A 38 19.84 -11.29 -1.81
N LEU A 39 20.93 -11.19 -1.04
CA LEU A 39 21.52 -9.90 -0.70
C LEU A 39 22.15 -9.24 -1.92
N SER A 40 22.66 -10.02 -2.87
CA SER A 40 23.18 -9.49 -4.12
C SER A 40 22.07 -8.90 -4.99
N LEU A 41 20.96 -9.63 -5.15
CA LEU A 41 19.83 -9.21 -5.97
C LEU A 41 19.04 -8.04 -5.35
N PHE A 42 18.61 -8.16 -4.08
CA PHE A 42 17.72 -7.19 -3.44
C PHE A 42 18.46 -6.11 -2.64
N GLY A 43 19.74 -6.33 -2.32
CA GLY A 43 20.53 -5.41 -1.52
C GLY A 43 20.19 -5.45 -0.02
N ARG A 44 20.91 -4.62 0.73
CA ARG A 44 20.67 -4.27 2.14
C ARG A 44 21.26 -2.91 2.44
N TRP A 45 21.11 -2.43 3.67
CA TRP A 45 21.83 -1.24 4.12
C TRP A 45 23.34 -1.35 3.82
N LYS A 46 23.89 -0.35 3.11
CA LYS A 46 25.29 -0.27 2.63
C LYS A 46 25.72 -1.35 1.60
N LEU A 47 24.80 -2.10 1.02
CA LEU A 47 25.05 -3.05 -0.06
C LEU A 47 24.02 -2.82 -1.19
N PRO A 48 24.39 -2.19 -2.31
CA PRO A 48 23.44 -1.97 -3.40
C PRO A 48 23.01 -3.31 -4.00
N GLY A 49 21.70 -3.46 -4.23
CA GLY A 49 21.13 -4.59 -4.95
C GLY A 49 21.24 -4.42 -6.46
N HIS A 50 21.18 -5.53 -7.20
CA HIS A 50 21.21 -5.56 -8.66
C HIS A 50 19.81 -5.35 -9.30
N LEU A 51 18.73 -5.47 -8.53
CA LEU A 51 17.35 -5.27 -9.01
C LEU A 51 16.87 -3.84 -8.83
N GLY A 52 16.43 -3.22 -9.92
CA GLY A 52 15.59 -2.02 -9.95
C GLY A 52 14.17 -2.34 -10.41
N ILE A 53 13.17 -1.77 -9.74
CA ILE A 53 11.76 -1.87 -10.12
C ILE A 53 11.25 -0.44 -10.36
N ASP A 54 10.81 -0.14 -11.57
CA ASP A 54 10.27 1.17 -11.92
C ASP A 54 8.79 1.31 -11.50
N ASN A 55 8.28 2.53 -11.52
CA ASN A 55 6.87 2.78 -11.28
C ASN A 55 5.99 2.17 -12.38
N ALA A 56 4.83 1.63 -11.99
CA ALA A 56 3.78 1.26 -12.93
C ALA A 56 2.97 2.53 -13.29
N ILE A 57 3.13 3.01 -14.53
CA ILE A 57 2.50 4.25 -15.00
C ILE A 57 1.27 3.91 -15.85
N PRO A 58 0.07 4.39 -15.52
CA PRO A 58 -1.13 4.09 -16.29
C PRO A 58 -1.04 4.68 -17.69
N GLU A 59 -1.56 3.93 -18.67
CA GLU A 59 -1.61 4.40 -20.07
C GLU A 59 -2.69 5.46 -20.30
N THR A 60 -3.66 5.54 -19.39
CA THR A 60 -4.77 6.49 -19.41
C THR A 60 -4.75 7.36 -18.15
N LEU A 61 -5.05 8.66 -18.31
CA LEU A 61 -5.05 9.61 -17.18
C LEU A 61 -6.23 9.40 -16.23
N ASP A 62 -7.40 9.01 -16.76
CA ASP A 62 -8.61 8.76 -15.97
C ASP A 62 -8.67 7.29 -15.55
N CYS A 63 -7.87 6.94 -14.55
CA CYS A 63 -7.72 5.57 -14.07
C CYS A 63 -8.16 5.39 -12.61
N LEU A 64 -8.78 6.40 -12.00
CA LEU A 64 -9.17 6.37 -10.59
C LEU A 64 -10.69 6.34 -10.44
N TYR A 65 -11.17 5.59 -9.46
CA TYR A 65 -12.55 5.62 -8.99
C TYR A 65 -12.57 5.54 -7.47
N VAL A 66 -13.71 5.87 -6.87
CA VAL A 66 -13.88 5.78 -5.41
C VAL A 66 -14.60 4.48 -5.08
N GLU A 67 -13.87 3.55 -4.46
CA GLU A 67 -14.35 2.26 -3.97
C GLU A 67 -14.80 2.37 -2.50
N GLY A 68 -15.67 1.47 -2.05
CA GLY A 68 -16.05 1.38 -0.64
C GLY A 68 -17.01 2.48 -0.17
N ARG A 69 -17.72 3.13 -1.11
CA ARG A 69 -18.81 4.04 -0.74
C ARG A 69 -19.90 3.27 0.00
N GLY A 70 -20.27 3.76 1.16
CA GLY A 70 -21.30 3.15 1.99
C GLY A 70 -21.65 4.04 3.16
N VAL A 71 -22.57 3.60 4.00
CA VAL A 71 -22.85 4.23 5.29
C VAL A 71 -22.57 3.17 6.35
N ARG A 72 -21.94 3.54 7.47
CA ARG A 72 -22.04 2.74 8.69
C ARG A 72 -23.52 2.72 9.09
N SER A 73 -24.27 1.77 8.55
CA SER A 73 -25.72 1.72 8.74
C SER A 73 -26.02 1.16 10.12
N ASN A 74 -27.00 1.76 10.79
CA ASN A 74 -27.60 1.16 11.97
C ASN A 74 -28.29 -0.14 11.55
N ASP A 75 -28.14 -1.21 12.32
CA ASP A 75 -28.76 -2.51 12.03
C ASP A 75 -30.29 -2.42 11.83
N PHE A 76 -30.96 -1.49 12.52
CA PHE A 76 -32.40 -1.21 12.36
C PHE A 76 -32.74 -0.43 11.09
N VAL A 77 -31.77 0.27 10.48
CA VAL A 77 -31.93 0.89 9.15
C VAL A 77 -31.64 -0.13 8.06
N ARG A 78 -30.64 -1.00 8.26
CA ARG A 78 -30.30 -2.08 7.33
C ARG A 78 -31.40 -3.15 7.27
N ASN A 79 -32.05 -3.42 8.40
CA ASN A 79 -33.16 -4.36 8.50
C ASN A 79 -34.26 -3.79 9.41
N PRO A 80 -35.24 -3.05 8.85
CA PRO A 80 -36.36 -2.46 9.60
C PRO A 80 -37.18 -3.49 10.39
N GLY A 81 -37.19 -4.75 9.95
CA GLY A 81 -37.87 -5.85 10.64
C GLY A 81 -37.32 -6.15 12.02
N GLN A 82 -36.08 -5.73 12.35
CA GLN A 82 -35.53 -5.92 13.70
C GLN A 82 -36.26 -5.10 14.77
N ALA A 83 -36.93 -4.00 14.38
CA ALA A 83 -37.68 -3.16 15.31
C ALA A 83 -38.84 -3.92 15.98
N GLN A 84 -39.33 -5.00 15.37
CA GLN A 84 -40.41 -5.83 15.92
C GLN A 84 -40.02 -6.61 17.19
N PHE A 85 -38.72 -6.76 17.45
CA PHE A 85 -38.20 -7.45 18.63
C PHE A 85 -37.93 -6.50 19.80
N LEU A 86 -38.13 -5.19 19.61
CA LEU A 86 -38.01 -4.19 20.66
C LEU A 86 -39.33 -4.02 21.41
N THR A 87 -39.24 -3.70 22.69
CA THR A 87 -40.40 -3.17 23.42
C THR A 87 -40.78 -1.79 22.87
N ILE A 88 -42.02 -1.35 23.12
CA ILE A 88 -42.51 -0.04 22.64
C ILE A 88 -41.62 1.09 23.18
N ASP A 89 -41.19 0.99 24.45
CA ASP A 89 -40.34 1.99 25.09
C ASP A 89 -38.92 2.00 24.49
N ASP A 90 -38.34 0.82 24.22
CA ASP A 90 -37.02 0.71 23.59
C ASP A 90 -37.02 1.22 22.14
N ALA A 91 -38.09 0.94 21.39
CA ALA A 91 -38.25 1.44 20.02
C ALA A 91 -38.37 2.98 19.98
N GLN A 92 -39.09 3.58 20.93
CA GLN A 92 -39.18 5.03 21.05
C GLN A 92 -37.83 5.65 21.47
N ARG A 93 -37.13 5.01 22.41
CA ARG A 93 -35.79 5.44 22.84
C ARG A 93 -34.78 5.39 21.69
N LEU A 94 -34.78 4.30 20.91
CA LEU A 94 -33.92 4.15 19.75
C LEU A 94 -34.20 5.21 18.67
N LYS A 95 -35.48 5.53 18.39
CA LYS A 95 -35.84 6.59 17.44
C LYS A 95 -35.26 7.95 17.85
N ARG A 96 -35.43 8.32 19.13
CA ARG A 96 -34.85 9.56 19.68
C ARG A 96 -33.33 9.59 19.54
N MET A 97 -32.65 8.48 19.82
CA MET A 97 -31.19 8.38 19.67
C MET A 97 -30.75 8.56 18.21
N ILE A 98 -31.43 7.94 17.24
CA ILE A 98 -31.10 8.06 15.81
C ILE A 98 -31.32 9.49 15.30
N GLU A 99 -32.42 10.14 15.69
CA GLU A 99 -32.71 11.53 15.31
C GLU A 99 -31.69 12.52 15.90
N GLN A 100 -31.35 12.37 17.18
CA GLN A 100 -30.31 13.17 17.83
C GLN A 100 -28.92 12.95 17.21
N ASP A 101 -28.59 11.72 16.83
CA ASP A 101 -27.33 11.41 16.16
C ASP A 101 -27.24 12.06 14.77
N GLY A 102 -28.33 12.05 14.00
CA GLY A 102 -28.40 12.70 12.69
C GLY A 102 -28.21 14.21 12.78
N LEU A 103 -28.91 14.88 13.70
CA LEU A 103 -28.81 16.33 13.90
C LEU A 103 -27.40 16.75 14.36
N ALA A 104 -26.85 16.04 15.35
CA ALA A 104 -25.52 16.34 15.87
C ALA A 104 -24.40 16.04 14.87
N ALA A 105 -24.60 15.11 13.92
CA ALA A 105 -23.64 14.84 12.86
C ALA A 105 -23.54 15.99 11.86
N VAL A 106 -24.67 16.60 11.49
CA VAL A 106 -24.72 17.79 10.63
C VAL A 106 -24.04 18.97 11.33
N GLU A 107 -24.43 19.25 12.58
CA GLU A 107 -23.90 20.37 13.35
C GLU A 107 -22.38 20.22 13.62
N SER A 108 -21.92 19.00 13.94
CA SER A 108 -20.47 18.75 14.13
C SER A 108 -19.68 18.85 12.82
N GLY A 109 -20.29 18.48 11.68
CA GLY A 109 -19.66 18.59 10.36
C GLY A 109 -19.43 20.03 9.93
N ASP A 110 -20.41 20.91 10.17
CA ASP A 110 -20.30 22.35 9.88
C ASP A 110 -19.22 23.01 10.76
N ILE A 111 -19.14 22.62 12.04
CA ILE A 111 -18.08 23.10 12.95
C ILE A 111 -16.70 22.61 12.49
N ASP A 112 -16.57 21.36 12.02
CA ASP A 112 -15.30 20.82 11.52
C ASP A 112 -14.82 21.52 10.24
N ALA A 113 -15.76 21.91 9.36
CA ALA A 113 -15.45 22.73 8.19
C ALA A 113 -14.91 24.12 8.59
N GLN A 114 -15.55 24.78 9.56
CA GLN A 114 -15.12 26.08 10.08
C GLN A 114 -13.74 26.02 10.74
N ILE A 115 -13.48 25.00 11.58
CA ILE A 115 -12.16 24.78 12.19
C ILE A 115 -11.08 24.56 11.11
N LYS A 116 -11.41 23.83 10.04
CA LYS A 116 -10.46 23.58 8.93
C LYS A 116 -10.09 24.87 8.19
N GLU A 117 -11.05 25.76 7.97
CA GLU A 117 -10.78 27.07 7.34
C GLU A 117 -9.97 27.99 8.27
N LEU A 118 -10.32 28.10 9.56
CA LEU A 118 -9.56 28.89 10.53
C LEU A 118 -8.12 28.36 10.71
N ARG A 119 -7.90 27.04 10.65
CA ARG A 119 -6.56 26.42 10.66
C ARG A 119 -5.76 26.68 9.37
N LYS A 120 -6.42 27.00 8.25
CA LYS A 120 -5.71 27.51 7.05
C LYS A 120 -5.35 28.98 7.25
N GLU A 121 -6.25 29.77 7.82
CA GLU A 121 -6.06 31.20 8.07
C GLU A 121 -4.89 31.48 9.02
N ILE A 122 -4.75 30.73 10.13
CA ILE A 122 -3.59 30.80 11.04
C ILE A 122 -2.26 30.59 10.31
N ARG A 123 -2.22 29.73 9.28
CA ARG A 123 -0.99 29.46 8.52
C ARG A 123 -0.59 30.62 7.63
N SER A 124 -1.53 31.45 7.21
CA SER A 124 -1.27 32.68 6.42
C SER A 124 -0.97 33.91 7.27
N LEU A 125 -1.37 33.93 8.54
CA LEU A 125 -1.14 35.06 9.44
C LEU A 125 0.33 35.16 9.90
N LYS A 126 0.84 36.38 10.00
CA LYS A 126 2.21 36.68 10.43
C LYS A 126 2.26 37.37 11.80
N ASP A 127 1.20 38.06 12.17
CA ASP A 127 1.06 38.76 13.45
C ASP A 127 0.77 37.76 14.60
N PRO A 128 1.52 37.80 15.71
CA PRO A 128 1.24 37.02 16.91
C PRO A 128 -0.13 37.28 17.54
N ASP A 129 -0.64 38.51 17.50
CA ASP A 129 -1.89 38.89 18.17
C ASP A 129 -3.10 38.36 17.38
N GLU A 130 -3.09 38.51 16.06
CA GLU A 130 -4.12 37.94 15.16
C GLU A 130 -4.15 36.39 15.22
N LYS A 131 -2.99 35.75 15.45
CA LYS A 131 -2.93 34.30 15.70
C LYS A 131 -3.59 33.90 17.00
N GLY A 132 -3.45 34.72 18.05
CA GLY A 132 -4.08 34.50 19.35
C GLY A 132 -5.61 34.54 19.23
N GLU A 133 -6.15 35.52 18.49
CA GLU A 133 -7.59 35.65 18.27
C GLU A 133 -8.18 34.47 17.50
N VAL A 134 -7.53 34.02 16.43
CA VAL A 134 -8.00 32.86 15.66
C VAL A 134 -7.85 31.55 16.46
N GLN A 135 -6.85 31.44 17.34
CA GLN A 135 -6.74 30.30 18.27
C GLN A 135 -7.87 30.26 19.30
N GLU A 136 -8.28 31.40 19.85
CA GLU A 136 -9.44 31.50 20.75
C GLU A 136 -10.73 31.14 20.03
N GLN A 137 -10.92 31.54 18.77
CA GLN A 137 -12.07 31.13 17.96
C GLN A 137 -12.10 29.61 17.71
N ILE A 138 -10.95 29.00 17.39
CA ILE A 138 -10.84 27.54 17.25
C ILE A 138 -11.18 26.85 18.57
N ARG A 139 -10.70 27.36 19.69
CA ARG A 139 -10.96 26.81 21.02
C ARG A 139 -12.44 26.88 21.39
N ALA A 140 -13.10 28.01 21.11
CA ALA A 140 -14.54 28.19 21.32
C ALA A 140 -15.36 27.22 20.46
N LEU A 141 -14.98 27.00 19.19
CA LEU A 141 -15.61 26.02 18.31
C LEU A 141 -15.36 24.57 18.76
N GLU A 142 -14.17 24.25 19.27
CA GLU A 142 -13.88 22.94 19.88
C GLU A 142 -14.71 22.71 21.15
N GLU A 143 -14.95 23.74 21.95
CA GLU A 143 -15.79 23.68 23.15
C GLU A 143 -17.27 23.54 22.81
N GLN A 144 -17.76 24.24 21.77
CA GLN A 144 -19.11 24.07 21.21
C GLN A 144 -19.30 22.66 20.65
N LYS A 145 -18.30 22.10 19.97
CA LYS A 145 -18.34 20.71 19.50
C LYS A 145 -18.44 19.71 20.66
N ASN A 146 -17.74 19.97 21.75
CA ASN A 146 -17.79 19.13 22.94
C ASN A 146 -19.13 19.22 23.67
N SER A 147 -19.77 20.39 23.69
CA SER A 147 -21.11 20.55 24.29
C SER A 147 -22.19 19.83 23.47
N VAL A 148 -22.13 19.90 22.13
CA VAL A 148 -23.01 19.13 21.22
C VAL A 148 -22.88 17.62 21.45
N LYS A 149 -21.66 17.13 21.70
CA LYS A 149 -21.42 15.71 22.06
C LYS A 149 -21.93 15.34 23.45
N ALA A 150 -21.88 16.27 24.41
CA ALA A 150 -22.30 16.04 25.79
C ALA A 150 -23.83 16.07 25.97
N ALA A 151 -24.55 16.76 25.10
CA ALA A 151 -26.01 16.85 25.13
C ALA A 151 -26.76 15.58 24.65
N LYS A 152 -26.03 14.57 24.17
CA LYS A 152 -26.63 13.33 23.63
C LYS A 152 -27.08 12.36 24.71
N GLU A 153 -28.25 11.78 24.52
CA GLU A 153 -28.77 10.70 25.36
C GLU A 153 -28.21 9.34 24.88
N GLY A 154 -27.00 8.96 25.32
CA GLY A 154 -26.38 7.67 24.94
C GLY A 154 -24.89 7.76 24.60
N SER A 155 -24.44 7.00 23.61
CA SER A 155 -23.04 7.00 23.15
C SER A 155 -22.65 8.37 22.58
N ARG A 156 -21.48 8.89 22.98
CA ARG A 156 -20.94 10.17 22.47
C ARG A 156 -20.46 10.08 21.02
N GLU A 157 -20.41 8.89 20.45
CA GLU A 157 -19.95 8.62 19.08
C GLU A 157 -21.14 8.41 18.14
N VAL A 158 -21.19 9.20 17.06
CA VAL A 158 -22.17 9.06 15.97
C VAL A 158 -21.98 7.71 15.28
N ILE A 159 -23.02 6.87 15.31
CA ILE A 159 -22.99 5.52 14.71
C ILE A 159 -23.03 5.60 13.17
N GLN A 160 -23.82 6.52 12.62
CA GLN A 160 -24.01 6.67 11.17
C GLN A 160 -23.06 7.72 10.58
N ARG A 161 -21.83 7.32 10.27
CA ARG A 161 -20.94 8.13 9.43
C ARG A 161 -20.98 7.60 7.99
N PRO A 162 -21.23 8.45 6.98
CA PRO A 162 -20.91 8.12 5.60
C PRO A 162 -19.45 7.67 5.52
N LEU A 163 -19.21 6.55 4.85
CA LEU A 163 -17.87 6.17 4.44
C LEU A 163 -17.59 6.93 3.16
N GLU A 164 -16.61 7.83 3.21
CA GLU A 164 -16.18 8.62 2.05
C GLU A 164 -15.59 7.73 0.93
N GLY A 165 -15.38 6.44 1.20
CA GLY A 165 -14.70 5.50 0.33
C GLY A 165 -13.20 5.76 0.32
N PHE A 166 -12.51 5.14 -0.62
CA PHE A 166 -11.10 5.40 -0.90
C PHE A 166 -10.86 5.37 -2.40
N GLU A 167 -9.86 6.12 -2.86
CA GLU A 167 -9.46 6.11 -4.26
C GLU A 167 -8.77 4.78 -4.60
N ALA A 168 -9.21 4.18 -5.69
CA ALA A 168 -8.70 2.93 -6.21
C ALA A 168 -8.49 3.05 -7.72
N ILE A 169 -7.57 2.25 -8.27
CA ILE A 169 -7.36 2.18 -9.71
C ILE A 169 -8.47 1.35 -10.35
N ILE A 170 -9.08 1.86 -11.41
CA ILE A 170 -10.16 1.22 -12.17
C ILE A 170 -9.69 -0.19 -12.61
N PRO A 171 -10.46 -1.26 -12.32
CA PRO A 171 -10.11 -2.61 -12.75
C PRO A 171 -9.89 -2.69 -14.27
N GLY A 172 -8.85 -3.41 -14.67
CA GLY A 172 -8.47 -3.54 -16.09
C GLY A 172 -7.63 -2.40 -16.65
N THR A 173 -7.28 -1.39 -15.84
CA THR A 173 -6.30 -0.36 -16.22
C THR A 173 -4.97 -1.00 -16.59
N ARG A 174 -4.46 -0.68 -17.79
CA ARG A 174 -3.13 -1.11 -18.25
C ARG A 174 -2.07 -0.10 -17.81
N MET A 175 -0.92 -0.63 -17.39
CA MET A 175 0.20 0.17 -16.92
C MET A 175 1.50 -0.22 -17.63
N LYS A 176 2.32 0.78 -17.95
CA LYS A 176 3.69 0.59 -18.39
C LYS A 176 4.58 0.40 -17.18
N HIS A 177 5.35 -0.68 -17.18
CA HIS A 177 6.21 -1.06 -16.08
C HIS A 177 7.50 -1.66 -16.61
N ARG A 178 8.60 -1.42 -15.91
CA ARG A 178 9.92 -1.97 -16.24
C ARG A 178 10.62 -2.44 -14.98
N MET A 179 11.37 -3.53 -15.10
CA MET A 179 12.35 -3.95 -14.12
C MET A 179 13.72 -3.97 -14.80
N LEU A 180 14.76 -3.69 -14.03
CA LEU A 180 16.13 -3.69 -14.51
C LEU A 180 16.97 -4.59 -13.60
N LEU A 181 17.61 -5.60 -14.18
CA LEU A 181 18.67 -6.36 -13.53
C LEU A 181 20.01 -5.82 -14.03
N GLN A 182 20.81 -5.27 -13.13
CA GLN A 182 22.12 -4.69 -13.45
C GLN A 182 23.24 -5.63 -12.99
N ASN A 183 24.17 -5.96 -13.88
CA ASN A 183 25.31 -6.84 -13.57
C ASN A 183 24.91 -8.18 -12.92
N ALA A 184 23.73 -8.69 -13.28
CA ALA A 184 23.18 -9.87 -12.67
C ALA A 184 23.73 -11.15 -13.33
N ASP A 185 24.04 -12.16 -12.52
CA ASP A 185 24.41 -13.48 -13.02
C ASP A 185 23.18 -14.39 -13.28
N GLN A 186 23.41 -15.61 -13.77
CA GLN A 186 22.32 -16.57 -14.01
C GLN A 186 21.61 -17.00 -12.72
N ILE A 187 22.30 -17.02 -11.58
CA ILE A 187 21.71 -17.40 -10.29
C ILE A 187 20.73 -16.31 -9.84
N GLU A 188 21.13 -15.05 -9.96
CA GLU A 188 20.31 -13.88 -9.65
C GLU A 188 19.11 -13.74 -10.58
N LEU A 189 19.28 -14.01 -11.88
CA LEU A 189 18.17 -14.10 -12.83
C LEU A 189 17.19 -15.21 -12.42
N GLY A 190 17.70 -16.41 -12.15
CA GLY A 190 16.88 -17.54 -11.67
C GLY A 190 16.14 -17.23 -10.37
N LEU A 191 16.81 -16.54 -9.44
CA LEU A 191 16.24 -16.10 -8.18
C LEU A 191 15.13 -15.07 -8.37
N MET A 192 15.31 -14.12 -9.29
CA MET A 192 14.28 -13.14 -9.64
C MET A 192 13.05 -13.83 -10.22
N LEU A 193 13.24 -14.75 -11.16
CA LEU A 193 12.16 -15.55 -11.76
C LEU A 193 11.44 -16.40 -10.70
N ALA A 194 12.18 -17.02 -9.78
CA ALA A 194 11.60 -17.77 -8.66
C ALA A 194 10.79 -16.85 -7.73
N SER A 195 11.28 -15.64 -7.46
CA SER A 195 10.59 -14.64 -6.64
C SER A 195 9.28 -14.20 -7.30
N LEU A 196 9.27 -13.99 -8.63
CA LEU A 196 8.05 -13.70 -9.38
C LEU A 196 7.07 -14.88 -9.37
N ARG A 197 7.54 -16.13 -9.49
CA ARG A 197 6.67 -17.30 -9.33
C ARG A 197 6.02 -17.33 -7.95
N GLU A 198 6.78 -17.06 -6.89
CA GLU A 198 6.24 -17.03 -5.53
C GLU A 198 5.23 -15.89 -5.36
N PHE A 199 5.51 -14.71 -5.92
CA PHE A 199 4.56 -13.60 -5.94
C PHE A 199 3.28 -13.93 -6.71
N ALA A 200 3.34 -14.70 -7.80
CA ALA A 200 2.19 -15.12 -8.60
C ALA A 200 1.14 -15.92 -7.79
N ARG A 201 1.52 -16.53 -6.66
CA ARG A 201 0.58 -17.23 -5.76
C ARG A 201 -0.42 -16.29 -5.09
N SER A 202 -0.08 -15.01 -4.93
CA SER A 202 -0.96 -13.97 -4.42
C SER A 202 -0.52 -12.62 -5.00
N PRO A 203 -0.87 -12.34 -6.27
CA PRO A 203 -0.34 -11.21 -7.04
C PRO A 203 -1.08 -9.92 -6.67
N TYR A 204 -1.04 -9.56 -5.39
CA TYR A 204 -1.69 -8.39 -4.83
C TYR A 204 -0.67 -7.30 -4.50
N VAL A 205 -0.91 -6.10 -5.00
CA VAL A 205 -0.15 -4.90 -4.68
C VAL A 205 -1.01 -3.91 -3.88
N GLY A 206 -0.39 -3.20 -2.93
CA GLY A 206 -1.09 -2.22 -2.10
C GLY A 206 -1.92 -2.83 -0.95
N GLY A 207 -2.81 -1.99 -0.40
CA GLY A 207 -3.66 -2.26 0.75
C GLY A 207 -5.05 -2.80 0.37
N HIS A 208 -5.98 -2.83 1.35
CA HIS A 208 -7.37 -3.26 1.15
C HIS A 208 -7.55 -4.67 0.54
N ARG A 209 -6.58 -5.56 0.76
CA ARG A 209 -6.60 -6.95 0.24
C ARG A 209 -7.80 -7.78 0.70
N SER A 210 -8.36 -7.48 1.89
CA SER A 210 -9.58 -8.13 2.39
C SER A 210 -10.82 -7.81 1.56
N LEU A 211 -10.78 -6.73 0.77
CA LEU A 211 -11.80 -6.37 -0.22
C LEU A 211 -11.41 -6.84 -1.63
N HIS A 212 -10.37 -7.66 -1.76
CA HIS A 212 -9.80 -8.11 -3.03
C HIS A 212 -9.28 -6.97 -3.94
N CYS A 213 -8.95 -5.82 -3.35
CA CYS A 213 -8.30 -4.73 -4.10
C CYS A 213 -6.84 -5.06 -4.40
N GLY A 214 -6.36 -4.65 -5.59
CA GLY A 214 -4.94 -4.67 -5.94
C GLY A 214 -4.44 -5.96 -6.59
N GLU A 215 -5.33 -6.88 -6.98
CA GLU A 215 -4.94 -8.04 -7.79
C GLU A 215 -4.44 -7.58 -9.17
N ILE A 216 -3.28 -8.10 -9.59
CA ILE A 216 -2.69 -7.78 -10.89
C ILE A 216 -2.38 -9.03 -11.71
N SER A 217 -2.38 -8.83 -13.03
CA SER A 217 -1.73 -9.71 -13.99
C SER A 217 -0.69 -8.91 -14.76
N ALA A 218 0.44 -9.50 -15.08
CA ALA A 218 1.53 -8.83 -15.77
C ALA A 218 2.11 -9.69 -16.89
N SER A 219 2.59 -9.01 -17.93
CA SER A 219 3.42 -9.61 -18.97
C SER A 219 4.62 -8.71 -19.22
N TRP A 220 5.82 -9.28 -19.20
CA TRP A 220 7.06 -8.56 -19.45
C TRP A 220 7.84 -9.24 -20.57
N GLN A 221 8.23 -8.46 -21.58
CA GLN A 221 9.27 -8.88 -22.50
C GLN A 221 10.63 -8.70 -21.83
N VAL A 222 11.46 -9.73 -21.90
CA VAL A 222 12.81 -9.73 -21.34
C VAL A 222 13.81 -9.54 -22.47
N SER A 223 14.69 -8.57 -22.31
CA SER A 223 15.78 -8.28 -23.24
C SER A 223 17.08 -8.07 -22.47
N TYR A 224 18.20 -8.42 -23.08
CA TYR A 224 19.54 -8.16 -22.53
C TYR A 224 20.44 -7.53 -23.60
N TRP A 225 21.52 -6.90 -23.14
CA TRP A 225 22.54 -6.33 -24.00
C TRP A 225 23.73 -7.29 -24.06
N PRO A 226 24.09 -7.85 -25.23
CA PRO A 226 25.35 -8.56 -25.40
C PRO A 226 26.55 -7.59 -25.29
N GLU A 227 27.77 -8.12 -25.11
CA GLU A 227 28.99 -7.30 -25.04
C GLU A 227 29.17 -6.43 -26.29
N ASP A 228 28.82 -6.98 -27.46
CA ASP A 228 28.81 -6.28 -28.74
C ASP A 228 27.43 -6.43 -29.40
N GLY A 229 26.77 -5.29 -29.70
CA GLY A 229 25.58 -5.25 -30.58
C GLY A 229 24.33 -4.62 -29.97
N ASP A 230 23.22 -4.85 -30.67
CA ASP A 230 21.87 -4.38 -30.31
C ASP A 230 21.22 -5.28 -29.24
N PRO A 231 20.22 -4.77 -28.48
CA PRO A 231 19.56 -5.57 -27.46
C PRO A 231 18.83 -6.77 -28.07
N VAL A 232 19.01 -7.93 -27.45
CA VAL A 232 18.40 -9.19 -27.89
C VAL A 232 17.23 -9.52 -26.97
N VAL A 233 16.09 -9.90 -27.57
CA VAL A 233 14.92 -10.38 -26.83
C VAL A 233 15.18 -11.82 -26.42
N ALA A 234 15.20 -12.07 -25.11
CA ALA A 234 15.36 -13.41 -24.55
C ALA A 234 14.03 -14.18 -24.48
N GLY A 235 12.91 -13.47 -24.33
CA GLY A 235 11.60 -14.10 -24.20
C GLY A 235 10.57 -13.23 -23.48
N GLU A 236 9.53 -13.87 -22.98
CA GLU A 236 8.41 -13.25 -22.28
C GLU A 236 8.15 -13.98 -20.94
N ILE A 237 7.83 -13.20 -19.90
CA ILE A 237 7.39 -13.69 -18.60
C ILE A 237 5.95 -13.26 -18.38
N LYS A 238 5.08 -14.20 -18.03
CA LYS A 238 3.68 -13.93 -17.68
C LYS A 238 3.39 -14.31 -16.25
N LEU A 239 2.63 -13.46 -15.58
CA LEU A 239 2.23 -13.63 -14.20
C LEU A 239 0.75 -13.31 -14.03
N SER A 240 0.02 -14.20 -13.38
CA SER A 240 -1.38 -13.98 -12.98
C SER A 240 -1.73 -14.85 -11.77
N ALA A 241 -2.93 -14.66 -11.22
CA ALA A 241 -3.44 -15.54 -10.16
C ALA A 241 -3.56 -17.02 -10.59
N ASN A 242 -3.56 -17.30 -11.90
CA ASN A 242 -3.64 -18.64 -12.46
C ASN A 242 -2.28 -19.32 -12.63
N GLY A 243 -1.17 -18.58 -12.50
CA GLY A 243 0.15 -19.16 -12.66
C GLY A 243 1.23 -18.17 -13.10
N PHE A 244 2.40 -18.75 -13.35
CA PHE A 244 3.60 -18.06 -13.79
C PHE A 244 4.20 -18.86 -14.95
N ASP A 245 4.32 -18.21 -16.11
CA ASP A 245 4.78 -18.82 -17.34
C ASP A 245 6.03 -18.10 -17.87
N ILE A 246 6.97 -18.88 -18.38
CA ILE A 246 8.16 -18.41 -19.07
C ILE A 246 8.09 -18.93 -20.51
N VAL A 247 8.23 -18.02 -21.47
CA VAL A 247 8.34 -18.33 -22.89
C VAL A 247 9.70 -17.83 -23.36
N ASP A 248 10.61 -18.74 -23.66
CA ASP A 248 11.89 -18.38 -24.28
C ASP A 248 11.68 -18.08 -25.77
N GLU A 249 12.32 -17.03 -26.28
CA GLU A 249 12.32 -16.70 -27.71
C GLU A 249 13.34 -17.55 -28.48
N ASP A 250 14.47 -17.86 -27.85
CA ASP A 250 15.58 -18.60 -28.45
C ASP A 250 15.67 -20.05 -27.94
N SER A 251 16.23 -20.90 -28.80
CA SER A 251 16.65 -22.28 -28.54
C SER A 251 17.61 -22.44 -27.35
N GLU A 252 18.37 -21.40 -27.00
CA GLU A 252 19.29 -21.37 -25.86
C GLU A 252 18.59 -21.41 -24.51
N LYS A 253 17.28 -21.10 -24.45
CA LYS A 253 16.46 -21.22 -23.24
C LYS A 253 17.03 -20.47 -22.03
N LEU A 254 17.48 -19.22 -22.23
CA LEU A 254 18.11 -18.41 -21.20
C LEU A 254 17.25 -18.31 -19.93
N LEU A 255 15.95 -18.00 -20.08
CA LEU A 255 15.06 -17.76 -18.96
C LEU A 255 14.70 -19.06 -18.26
N SER A 256 14.28 -20.09 -19.01
CA SER A 256 13.93 -21.38 -18.40
C SER A 256 15.14 -22.15 -17.88
N GLY A 257 16.33 -21.95 -18.45
CA GLY A 257 17.60 -22.44 -17.96
C GLY A 257 17.97 -21.82 -16.61
N ALA A 258 17.97 -20.48 -16.52
CA ALA A 258 18.20 -19.78 -15.26
C ALA A 258 17.19 -20.18 -14.17
N PHE A 259 15.92 -20.36 -14.53
CA PHE A 259 14.86 -20.72 -13.60
C PHE A 259 15.01 -22.13 -12.97
N LYS A 260 15.53 -23.09 -13.72
CA LYS A 260 15.77 -24.46 -13.22
C LYS A 260 17.00 -24.55 -12.30
N GLY A 261 17.85 -23.51 -12.30
CA GLY A 261 19.14 -23.48 -11.63
C GLY A 261 20.19 -24.33 -12.38
N PRO A 262 21.48 -24.19 -12.03
CA PRO A 262 22.51 -25.12 -12.51
C PRO A 262 22.11 -26.53 -12.08
N GLY A 263 22.07 -27.46 -13.03
CA GLY A 263 21.52 -28.80 -12.86
C GLY A 263 21.98 -29.45 -11.55
N ARG A 264 21.01 -29.95 -10.78
CA ARG A 264 21.28 -31.14 -9.96
C ARG A 264 21.24 -32.32 -10.92
N ASP A 265 22.42 -32.76 -11.34
CA ASP A 265 22.63 -34.16 -11.68
C ASP A 265 22.34 -35.05 -10.46
#